data_AF-A0AAP9MU75-F1
#
_entry.id   AF-A0AAP9MU75-F1
#
_cell.length_a   1.000
_cell.length_b   1.000
_cell.length_c   1.000
_cell.angle_alpha   90.00
_cell.angle_beta   90.00
_cell.angle_gamma   90.00
#
_symmetry.space_group_name_H-M   'P 1'
#
loop_
_entity.id
_entity.type
_entity.pdbx_description
1 polymer ?
#
loop_
_entity_poly.entity_id
_entity_poly.type
_entity_poly.pdbx_seq_one_letter_code
_entity_poly.pdbx_strand_id
1 'polypeptide(L)'
;MSSKGRVTALTDNTQGATGLELYEVYNNGYPTAYGNIIHLKGMTAVGEGELLIGWSGTSGAHAPAFIRSRRDTTDANWSPWAQLYTSAHPPAEFYPVGAPIPWPSDTVPSGYALMHGQTFDKSAYPKLAAAYPSGVIPDMRGWTIKGKPASGRAVLSQEQDGIKSHTHSASASSTDLGTKTTSSFDYGTKSTNNTGAHTHSLSGSTSSAGAHSHVDGRRFNTSTFKDTYQYGSTAVGSNSYQVQGAVGLGIGTMANTNSAGAHTHSLSGTAASAGAHAHTVGIGAHTHSVAIGSHGHTITVNAAGNAENTVKNIAFNYIVRLA
;
A
#
# COMPACT_ATOMS: atom_id res chain seq x y z
N MET A 1 -19.29 -95.24 4.15
CA MET A 1 -19.94 -94.15 3.41
C MET A 1 -20.89 -94.76 2.41
N SER A 2 -22.16 -94.42 2.45
CA SER A 2 -23.13 -94.76 1.40
C SER A 2 -23.67 -93.47 0.79
N SER A 3 -23.77 -93.41 -0.53
CA SER A 3 -24.49 -92.33 -1.22
C SER A 3 -25.97 -92.45 -0.91
N LYS A 4 -26.63 -91.31 -0.62
CA LYS A 4 -28.09 -91.25 -0.44
C LYS A 4 -28.81 -90.73 -1.69
N GLY A 5 -28.08 -90.52 -2.78
CA GLY A 5 -28.62 -89.90 -3.99
C GLY A 5 -29.08 -88.47 -3.71
N ARG A 6 -30.12 -88.03 -4.42
CA ARG A 6 -30.66 -86.67 -4.34
C ARG A 6 -31.43 -86.46 -3.03
N VAL A 7 -30.91 -85.61 -2.15
CA VAL A 7 -31.53 -85.25 -0.87
C VAL A 7 -31.85 -83.75 -0.89
N THR A 8 -33.03 -83.33 -0.46
CA THR A 8 -33.35 -81.89 -0.37
C THR A 8 -32.58 -81.24 0.77
N ALA A 9 -32.13 -79.99 0.57
CA ALA A 9 -31.42 -79.25 1.60
C ALA A 9 -32.23 -79.18 2.90
N LEU A 10 -31.62 -79.60 4.01
CA LEU A 10 -32.21 -79.49 5.34
C LEU A 10 -32.44 -78.01 5.68
N THR A 11 -33.63 -77.69 6.20
CA THR A 11 -34.02 -76.33 6.62
C THR A 11 -34.34 -76.30 8.11
N ASP A 12 -34.36 -75.08 8.67
CA ASP A 12 -34.73 -74.82 10.06
C ASP A 12 -33.90 -75.66 11.02
N ASN A 13 -34.56 -76.42 11.91
CA ASN A 13 -33.92 -77.31 12.88
C ASN A 13 -33.90 -78.79 12.44
N THR A 14 -34.23 -79.09 11.18
CA THR A 14 -34.27 -80.45 10.64
C THR A 14 -32.88 -81.08 10.65
N GLN A 15 -32.80 -82.33 11.11
CA GLN A 15 -31.54 -83.04 11.30
C GLN A 15 -31.32 -84.14 10.26
N GLY A 16 -30.06 -84.36 9.89
CA GLY A 16 -29.65 -85.50 9.08
C GLY A 16 -29.50 -86.79 9.91
N ALA A 17 -29.16 -87.89 9.23
CA ALA A 17 -28.87 -89.15 9.90
C ALA A 17 -27.44 -89.16 10.46
N THR A 18 -27.19 -90.02 11.45
CA THR A 18 -25.90 -90.09 12.14
C THR A 18 -24.80 -90.68 11.23
N GLY A 19 -23.58 -90.17 11.38
CA GLY A 19 -22.41 -90.62 10.64
C GLY A 19 -21.99 -89.70 9.50
N LEU A 20 -21.29 -90.29 8.52
CA LEU A 20 -20.78 -89.63 7.33
C LEU A 20 -21.62 -90.02 6.12
N GLU A 21 -22.38 -89.07 5.59
CA GLU A 21 -23.28 -89.30 4.45
C GLU A 21 -22.89 -88.43 3.25
N LEU A 22 -23.14 -88.96 2.04
CA LEU A 22 -22.90 -88.25 0.78
C LEU A 22 -24.25 -88.01 0.09
N TYR A 23 -24.55 -86.76 -0.23
CA TYR A 23 -25.77 -86.38 -0.96
C TYR A 23 -25.44 -85.79 -2.33
N GLU A 24 -26.34 -86.00 -3.29
CA GLU A 24 -26.30 -85.34 -4.60
C GLU A 24 -27.10 -84.04 -4.55
N VAL A 25 -26.46 -82.95 -4.98
CA VAL A 25 -27.12 -81.67 -5.21
C VAL A 25 -27.59 -81.65 -6.66
N TYR A 26 -28.90 -81.53 -6.85
CA TYR A 26 -29.55 -81.52 -8.15
C TYR A 26 -30.87 -80.74 -8.09
N ASN A 27 -30.80 -79.41 -8.17
CA ASN A 27 -31.93 -78.48 -8.12
C ASN A 27 -32.87 -78.71 -6.92
N ASN A 28 -32.28 -78.94 -5.75
CA ASN A 28 -32.96 -79.42 -4.54
C ASN A 28 -32.71 -78.50 -3.33
N GLY A 29 -32.62 -77.18 -3.57
CA GLY A 29 -32.64 -76.16 -2.52
C GLY A 29 -31.28 -75.77 -1.91
N TYR A 30 -30.17 -76.26 -2.47
CA TYR A 30 -28.82 -75.86 -2.07
C TYR A 30 -28.35 -74.58 -2.77
N PRO A 31 -27.27 -73.92 -2.28
CA PRO A 31 -26.69 -72.72 -2.91
C PRO A 31 -26.28 -72.87 -4.38
N THR A 32 -26.01 -74.10 -4.83
CA THR A 32 -25.69 -74.43 -6.22
C THR A 32 -26.76 -75.33 -6.82
N ALA A 33 -27.01 -75.20 -8.12
CA ALA A 33 -27.90 -76.10 -8.85
C ALA A 33 -27.41 -77.56 -8.86
N TYR A 34 -26.09 -77.77 -8.93
CA TYR A 34 -25.48 -79.10 -9.04
C TYR A 34 -24.21 -79.23 -8.20
N GLY A 35 -23.95 -80.41 -7.64
CA GLY A 35 -22.82 -80.63 -6.74
C GLY A 35 -22.95 -81.87 -5.88
N ASN A 36 -22.07 -81.98 -4.89
CA ASN A 36 -22.10 -83.01 -3.85
C ASN A 36 -22.04 -82.39 -2.46
N ILE A 37 -22.65 -83.05 -1.48
CA ILE A 37 -22.57 -82.69 -0.07
C ILE A 37 -21.89 -83.80 0.71
N ILE A 38 -20.99 -83.43 1.61
CA ILE A 38 -20.55 -84.28 2.72
C ILE A 38 -21.30 -83.81 3.97
N HIS A 39 -22.16 -84.67 4.51
CA HIS A 39 -22.90 -84.44 5.75
C HIS A 39 -22.24 -85.19 6.91
N LEU A 40 -22.07 -84.50 8.04
CA LEU A 40 -21.33 -84.95 9.21
C LEU A 40 -22.21 -84.83 10.45
N LYS A 41 -22.49 -85.97 11.09
CA LYS A 41 -23.25 -86.01 12.35
C LYS A 41 -22.68 -87.03 13.34
N GLY A 42 -22.55 -86.62 14.61
CA GLY A 42 -22.17 -87.52 15.71
C GLY A 42 -23.24 -88.56 16.06
N MET A 43 -22.86 -89.64 16.73
CA MET A 43 -23.83 -90.68 17.14
C MET A 43 -24.72 -90.24 18.30
N THR A 44 -24.19 -89.43 19.21
CA THR A 44 -24.85 -89.01 20.46
C THR A 44 -25.10 -87.50 20.53
N ALA A 45 -24.22 -86.69 19.93
CA ALA A 45 -24.40 -85.25 19.77
C ALA A 45 -25.39 -84.95 18.64
N VAL A 46 -26.18 -83.88 18.81
CA VAL A 46 -27.12 -83.36 17.81
C VAL A 46 -26.50 -82.28 16.92
N GLY A 47 -25.24 -81.91 17.16
CA GLY A 47 -24.46 -81.01 16.31
C GLY A 47 -24.10 -81.64 14.96
N GLU A 48 -24.23 -80.85 13.89
CA GLU A 48 -24.07 -81.30 12.51
C GLU A 48 -23.31 -80.29 11.66
N GLY A 49 -22.67 -80.78 10.59
CA GLY A 49 -21.95 -79.95 9.62
C GLY A 49 -22.12 -80.44 8.20
N GLU A 50 -22.12 -79.52 7.25
CA GLU A 50 -22.17 -79.83 5.82
C GLU A 50 -21.12 -79.06 5.03
N LEU A 51 -20.45 -79.77 4.12
CA LEU A 51 -19.59 -79.20 3.09
C LEU A 51 -20.20 -79.49 1.72
N LEU A 52 -20.56 -78.44 0.99
CA LEU A 52 -21.01 -78.49 -0.38
C LEU A 52 -19.82 -78.23 -1.32
N ILE A 53 -19.67 -79.07 -2.34
CA ILE A 53 -18.78 -78.83 -3.47
C ILE A 53 -19.64 -78.79 -4.73
N GLY A 54 -19.75 -77.62 -5.36
CA GLY A 54 -20.51 -77.46 -6.59
C GLY A 54 -19.87 -78.19 -7.76
N TRP A 55 -20.63 -78.38 -8.82
CA TRP A 55 -20.07 -78.78 -10.13
C TRP A 55 -19.99 -77.57 -11.04
N SER A 56 -18.85 -77.41 -11.71
CA SER A 56 -18.68 -76.34 -12.69
C SER A 56 -19.48 -76.67 -13.94
N GLY A 57 -20.20 -75.68 -14.48
CA GLY A 57 -20.84 -75.77 -15.79
C GLY A 57 -19.84 -75.68 -16.96
N THR A 58 -18.56 -75.41 -16.69
CA THR A 58 -17.50 -75.29 -17.69
C THR A 58 -16.36 -76.24 -17.35
N SER A 59 -15.95 -77.07 -18.33
CA SER A 59 -14.85 -78.03 -18.16
C SER A 59 -13.56 -77.32 -17.74
N GLY A 60 -12.92 -77.82 -16.68
CA GLY A 60 -11.67 -77.26 -16.14
C GLY A 60 -11.82 -76.02 -15.26
N ALA A 61 -13.01 -75.43 -15.15
CA ALA A 61 -13.25 -74.30 -14.25
C ALA A 61 -13.56 -74.75 -12.81
N HIS A 62 -13.26 -73.89 -11.84
CA HIS A 62 -13.54 -74.13 -10.43
C HIS A 62 -15.02 -73.87 -10.13
N ALA A 63 -15.63 -74.78 -9.37
CA ALA A 63 -16.96 -74.58 -8.83
C ALA A 63 -16.89 -73.93 -7.44
N PRO A 64 -17.94 -73.21 -7.01
CA PRO A 64 -17.99 -72.69 -5.65
C PRO A 64 -18.15 -73.84 -4.63
N ALA A 65 -17.56 -73.65 -3.46
CA ALA A 65 -17.72 -74.54 -2.31
C ALA A 65 -18.36 -73.76 -1.15
N PHE A 66 -19.19 -74.44 -0.36
CA PHE A 66 -19.91 -73.81 0.75
C PHE A 66 -19.85 -74.69 1.99
N ILE A 67 -19.88 -74.06 3.16
CA ILE A 67 -19.94 -74.72 4.45
C ILE A 67 -21.12 -74.18 5.26
N ARG A 68 -21.73 -75.05 6.06
CA ARG A 68 -22.66 -74.64 7.11
C ARG A 68 -22.58 -75.59 8.30
N SER A 69 -23.12 -75.15 9.43
CA SER A 69 -23.15 -75.94 10.66
C SER A 69 -24.45 -75.74 11.42
N ARG A 70 -24.80 -76.73 12.23
CA ARG A 70 -25.88 -76.66 13.21
C ARG A 70 -25.30 -76.93 14.60
N ARG A 71 -25.61 -76.06 15.56
CA ARG A 71 -25.11 -76.16 16.93
C ARG A 71 -25.63 -77.45 17.61
N ASP A 72 -24.86 -78.00 18.54
CA ASP A 72 -25.22 -79.15 19.36
C ASP A 72 -26.31 -78.83 20.41
N THR A 73 -27.51 -78.45 19.93
CA THR A 73 -28.74 -78.31 20.70
C THR A 73 -29.92 -78.85 19.89
N THR A 74 -30.99 -79.23 20.56
CA THR A 74 -32.17 -79.82 19.90
C THR A 74 -32.99 -78.80 19.09
N ASP A 75 -32.91 -77.53 19.44
CA ASP A 75 -33.66 -76.41 18.85
C ASP A 75 -32.84 -75.51 17.92
N ALA A 76 -31.53 -75.77 17.76
CA ALA A 76 -30.69 -74.97 16.88
C ALA A 76 -31.13 -75.06 15.41
N ASN A 77 -31.24 -73.91 14.76
CA ASN A 77 -31.37 -73.84 13.31
C ASN A 77 -30.01 -74.04 12.63
N TRP A 78 -30.03 -74.47 11.37
CA TRP A 78 -28.86 -74.42 10.51
C TRP A 78 -28.35 -72.98 10.35
N SER A 79 -27.03 -72.79 10.35
CA SER A 79 -26.45 -71.53 9.89
C SER A 79 -26.79 -71.33 8.41
N PRO A 80 -26.87 -70.07 7.94
CA PRO A 80 -26.81 -69.79 6.51
C PRO A 80 -25.56 -70.44 5.89
N TRP A 81 -25.64 -70.73 4.59
CA TRP A 81 -24.48 -71.20 3.84
C TRP A 81 -23.42 -70.11 3.73
N ALA A 82 -22.18 -70.45 4.07
CA ALA A 82 -21.01 -69.60 3.89
C ALA A 82 -20.15 -70.13 2.74
N GLN A 83 -19.84 -69.28 1.77
CA GLN A 83 -18.99 -69.66 0.64
C GLN A 83 -17.51 -69.65 1.04
N LEU A 84 -16.78 -70.68 0.64
CA LEU A 84 -15.33 -70.77 0.79
C LEU A 84 -14.67 -70.11 -0.42
N TYR A 85 -13.76 -69.16 -0.17
CA TYR A 85 -12.99 -68.47 -1.20
C TYR A 85 -11.56 -69.03 -1.27
N THR A 86 -11.00 -69.03 -2.48
CA THR A 86 -9.62 -69.47 -2.74
C THR A 86 -8.89 -68.40 -3.54
N SER A 87 -7.58 -68.54 -3.74
CA SER A 87 -6.84 -67.66 -4.66
C SER A 87 -7.37 -67.70 -6.10
N ALA A 88 -7.94 -68.83 -6.52
CA ALA A 88 -8.56 -69.00 -7.84
C ALA A 88 -10.03 -68.56 -7.89
N HIS A 89 -10.67 -68.33 -6.74
CA HIS A 89 -12.04 -67.85 -6.61
C HIS A 89 -12.15 -66.90 -5.42
N PRO A 90 -11.64 -65.66 -5.54
CA PRO A 90 -11.62 -64.69 -4.45
C PRO A 90 -13.02 -64.07 -4.22
N PRO A 91 -13.27 -63.46 -3.05
CA PRO A 91 -14.49 -62.68 -2.82
C PRO A 91 -14.55 -61.48 -3.79
N ALA A 92 -15.75 -60.93 -3.97
CA ALA A 92 -15.95 -59.68 -4.71
C ALA A 92 -14.96 -58.61 -4.22
N GLU A 93 -14.21 -58.02 -5.16
CA GLU A 93 -13.00 -57.25 -4.90
C GLU A 93 -13.23 -56.09 -3.91
N PHE A 94 -12.58 -56.14 -2.74
CA PHE A 94 -12.68 -55.09 -1.71
C PHE A 94 -12.14 -53.73 -2.18
N TYR A 95 -11.26 -53.74 -3.19
CA TYR A 95 -10.78 -52.55 -3.90
C TYR A 95 -10.85 -52.84 -5.41
N PRO A 96 -11.67 -52.12 -6.19
CA PRO A 96 -11.98 -52.52 -7.57
C PRO A 96 -10.81 -52.27 -8.54
N VAL A 97 -10.71 -53.09 -9.59
CA VAL A 97 -9.80 -52.85 -10.72
C VAL A 97 -10.05 -51.44 -11.31
N GLY A 98 -8.96 -50.72 -11.58
CA GLY A 98 -9.02 -49.34 -12.09
C GLY A 98 -9.01 -48.26 -11.01
N ALA A 99 -9.11 -48.58 -9.72
CA ALA A 99 -8.91 -47.58 -8.67
C ALA A 99 -7.42 -47.27 -8.46
N PRO A 100 -7.01 -45.99 -8.35
CA PRO A 100 -5.63 -45.60 -8.12
C PRO A 100 -5.18 -45.93 -6.69
N ILE A 101 -4.05 -46.60 -6.55
CA ILE A 101 -3.48 -47.04 -5.26
C ILE A 101 -2.19 -46.27 -5.00
N PRO A 102 -2.05 -45.55 -3.87
CA PRO A 102 -0.80 -44.95 -3.47
C PRO A 102 0.19 -46.03 -2.99
N TRP A 103 1.31 -46.17 -3.68
CA TRP A 103 2.31 -47.21 -3.44
C TRP A 103 3.63 -46.59 -2.95
N PRO A 104 4.19 -47.03 -1.80
CA PRO A 104 5.33 -46.39 -1.14
C PRO A 104 6.71 -46.80 -1.69
N SER A 105 6.77 -47.54 -2.80
CA SER A 105 8.02 -48.07 -3.36
C SER A 105 8.08 -47.84 -4.87
N ASP A 106 9.29 -47.76 -5.43
CA ASP A 106 9.50 -47.72 -6.88
C ASP A 106 9.38 -49.11 -7.53
N THR A 107 9.38 -50.19 -6.73
CA THR A 107 9.19 -51.55 -7.23
C THR A 107 7.70 -51.88 -7.29
N VAL A 108 7.15 -52.01 -8.49
CA VAL A 108 5.73 -52.30 -8.72
C VAL A 108 5.43 -53.79 -8.49
N PRO A 109 4.42 -54.15 -7.69
CA PRO A 109 4.03 -55.55 -7.52
C PRO A 109 3.49 -56.17 -8.81
N SER A 110 3.65 -57.48 -8.96
CA SER A 110 3.05 -58.22 -10.09
C SER A 110 1.54 -58.05 -10.14
N GLY A 111 0.99 -57.86 -11.35
CA GLY A 111 -0.44 -57.61 -11.57
C GLY A 111 -0.86 -56.12 -11.48
N TYR A 112 0.09 -55.22 -11.25
CA TYR A 112 -0.12 -53.77 -11.20
C TYR A 112 0.73 -53.04 -12.25
N ALA A 113 0.32 -51.82 -12.59
CA ALA A 113 1.10 -50.91 -13.43
C ALA A 113 1.14 -49.51 -12.81
N LEU A 114 2.21 -48.77 -13.05
CA LEU A 114 2.28 -47.32 -12.75
C LEU A 114 1.25 -46.56 -13.59
N MET A 115 0.70 -45.47 -13.06
CA MET A 115 -0.28 -44.64 -13.76
C MET A 115 0.39 -43.45 -14.44
N HIS A 116 0.95 -43.67 -15.64
CA HIS A 116 1.81 -42.71 -16.37
C HIS A 116 1.22 -42.25 -17.71
N GLY A 117 -0.09 -42.39 -17.94
CA GLY A 117 -0.70 -41.96 -19.21
C GLY A 117 -0.65 -43.00 -20.34
N GLN A 118 -0.25 -44.24 -20.05
CA GLN A 118 -0.06 -45.27 -21.07
C GLN A 118 -1.38 -45.92 -21.54
N THR A 119 -1.40 -46.39 -22.78
CA THR A 119 -2.47 -47.21 -23.34
C THR A 119 -2.41 -48.66 -22.85
N PHE A 120 -3.54 -49.37 -22.84
CA PHE A 120 -3.59 -50.80 -22.57
C PHE A 120 -4.55 -51.53 -23.53
N ASP A 121 -4.35 -52.85 -23.68
CA ASP A 121 -5.26 -53.70 -24.46
C ASP A 121 -6.54 -53.99 -23.67
N LYS A 122 -7.66 -53.45 -24.17
CA LYS A 122 -8.98 -53.60 -23.55
C LYS A 122 -9.49 -55.04 -23.58
N SER A 123 -9.09 -55.84 -24.56
CA SER A 123 -9.49 -57.24 -24.66
C SER A 123 -8.76 -58.10 -23.64
N ALA A 124 -7.48 -57.79 -23.38
CA ALA A 124 -6.69 -58.45 -22.34
C ALA A 124 -7.12 -58.05 -20.92
N TYR A 125 -7.57 -56.79 -20.74
CA TYR A 125 -7.93 -56.23 -19.43
C TYR A 125 -9.37 -55.67 -19.41
N PRO A 126 -10.41 -56.52 -19.51
CA PRO A 126 -11.80 -56.08 -19.66
C PRO A 126 -12.32 -55.34 -18.42
N LYS A 127 -11.89 -55.71 -17.20
CA LYS A 127 -12.25 -54.98 -15.98
C LYS A 127 -11.62 -53.58 -15.94
N LEU A 128 -10.37 -53.45 -16.38
CA LEU A 128 -9.70 -52.15 -16.48
C LEU A 128 -10.34 -51.29 -17.58
N ALA A 129 -10.77 -51.90 -18.68
CA ALA A 129 -11.53 -51.23 -19.74
C ALA A 129 -12.89 -50.71 -19.26
N ALA A 130 -13.53 -51.38 -18.30
CA ALA A 130 -14.75 -50.87 -17.68
C ALA A 130 -14.49 -49.59 -16.85
N ALA A 131 -13.34 -49.51 -16.16
CA ALA A 131 -12.93 -48.32 -15.41
C ALA A 131 -12.42 -47.18 -16.33
N TYR A 132 -11.67 -47.53 -17.37
CA TYR A 132 -11.09 -46.60 -18.34
C TYR A 132 -11.50 -46.98 -19.78
N PRO A 133 -12.72 -46.59 -20.24
CA PRO A 133 -13.23 -46.97 -21.56
C PRO A 133 -12.37 -46.47 -22.73
N SER A 134 -11.58 -45.41 -22.51
CA SER A 134 -10.61 -44.88 -23.48
C SER A 134 -9.50 -45.88 -23.83
N GLY A 135 -9.24 -46.89 -22.98
CA GLY A 135 -8.06 -47.74 -23.10
C GLY A 135 -6.77 -47.04 -22.68
N VAL A 136 -6.87 -45.94 -21.92
CA VAL A 136 -5.73 -45.15 -21.42
C VAL A 136 -5.81 -45.02 -19.91
N ILE A 137 -4.73 -45.40 -19.23
CA ILE A 137 -4.57 -45.17 -17.78
C ILE A 137 -4.20 -43.69 -17.60
N PRO A 138 -4.83 -42.94 -16.68
CA PRO A 138 -4.47 -41.55 -16.42
C PRO A 138 -2.99 -41.39 -16.02
N ASP A 139 -2.36 -40.28 -16.40
CA ASP A 139 -1.07 -39.89 -15.83
C ASP A 139 -1.30 -39.20 -14.48
N MET A 140 -0.83 -39.82 -13.41
CA MET A 140 -1.04 -39.37 -12.04
C MET A 140 0.23 -38.73 -11.43
N ARG A 141 1.32 -38.64 -12.18
CA ARG A 141 2.55 -38.00 -11.69
C ARG A 141 2.31 -36.51 -11.44
N GLY A 142 2.66 -36.04 -10.24
CA GLY A 142 2.43 -34.66 -9.81
C GLY A 142 0.97 -34.32 -9.50
N TRP A 143 0.02 -35.24 -9.68
CA TRP A 143 -1.40 -34.99 -9.47
C TRP A 143 -1.86 -35.43 -8.07
N THR A 144 -2.72 -34.62 -7.45
CA THR A 144 -3.45 -35.00 -6.23
C THR A 144 -4.88 -35.35 -6.57
N ILE A 145 -5.39 -36.47 -6.02
CA ILE A 145 -6.80 -36.85 -6.22
C ILE A 145 -7.71 -35.91 -5.43
N LYS A 146 -8.64 -35.28 -6.14
CA LYS A 146 -9.73 -34.48 -5.58
C LYS A 146 -11.07 -35.12 -5.94
N GLY A 147 -11.96 -35.25 -4.96
CA GLY A 147 -13.32 -35.74 -5.19
C GLY A 147 -14.02 -34.89 -6.26
N LYS A 148 -14.69 -35.55 -7.22
CA LYS A 148 -15.46 -34.84 -8.25
C LYS A 148 -16.54 -34.01 -7.55
N PRO A 149 -16.61 -32.68 -7.79
CA PRO A 149 -17.68 -31.86 -7.25
C PRO A 149 -19.03 -32.25 -7.85
N ALA A 150 -20.13 -31.89 -7.17
CA ALA A 150 -21.48 -32.18 -7.62
C ALA A 150 -21.78 -31.66 -9.04
N SER A 151 -21.15 -30.54 -9.43
CA SER A 151 -21.28 -29.92 -10.75
C SER A 151 -19.98 -29.22 -11.17
N GLY A 152 -19.90 -28.79 -12.44
CA GLY A 152 -18.81 -27.98 -12.96
C GLY A 152 -17.55 -28.74 -13.40
N ARG A 153 -17.47 -30.07 -13.18
CA ARG A 153 -16.33 -30.90 -13.64
C ARG A 153 -16.75 -32.30 -14.08
N ALA A 154 -16.03 -32.83 -15.08
CA ALA A 154 -16.14 -34.23 -15.50
C ALA A 154 -15.21 -35.14 -14.66
N VAL A 155 -15.52 -36.44 -14.60
CA VAL A 155 -14.63 -37.45 -14.02
C VAL A 155 -13.33 -37.48 -14.84
N LEU A 156 -12.17 -37.61 -14.17
CA LEU A 156 -10.82 -37.53 -14.77
C LEU A 156 -10.44 -36.18 -15.42
N SER A 157 -11.24 -35.12 -15.27
CA SER A 157 -10.81 -33.77 -15.66
C SER A 157 -9.64 -33.30 -14.79
N GLN A 158 -8.69 -32.57 -15.38
CA GLN A 158 -7.57 -31.94 -14.66
C GLN A 158 -7.94 -30.53 -14.21
N GLU A 159 -7.36 -30.09 -13.09
CA GLU A 159 -7.50 -28.73 -12.54
C GLU A 159 -6.11 -28.29 -12.08
N GLN A 160 -5.60 -27.20 -12.67
CA GLN A 160 -4.30 -26.64 -12.30
C GLN A 160 -4.36 -26.04 -10.89
N ASP A 161 -3.19 -25.89 -10.27
CA ASP A 161 -3.06 -25.21 -9.00
C ASP A 161 -3.38 -23.71 -9.12
N GLY A 162 -3.69 -23.08 -7.99
CA GLY A 162 -4.08 -21.67 -7.99
C GLY A 162 -4.16 -21.10 -6.59
N ILE A 163 -3.80 -19.82 -6.48
CA ILE A 163 -3.89 -19.06 -5.24
C ILE A 163 -5.28 -18.44 -5.13
N LYS A 164 -5.88 -18.50 -3.94
CA LYS A 164 -7.16 -17.85 -3.67
C LYS A 164 -7.01 -16.33 -3.79
N SER A 165 -7.98 -15.67 -4.42
CA SER A 165 -8.06 -14.20 -4.50
C SER A 165 -7.92 -13.57 -3.11
N HIS A 166 -6.97 -12.65 -2.95
CA HIS A 166 -6.71 -11.92 -1.71
C HIS A 166 -6.02 -10.57 -2.01
N THR A 167 -5.97 -9.69 -1.00
CA THR A 167 -5.28 -8.40 -1.05
C THR A 167 -4.44 -8.21 0.21
N HIS A 168 -3.54 -7.22 0.19
CA HIS A 168 -2.70 -6.83 1.32
C HIS A 168 -2.91 -5.35 1.64
N SER A 169 -2.78 -4.99 2.91
CA SER A 169 -2.57 -3.58 3.27
C SER A 169 -1.15 -3.17 2.91
N ALA A 170 -0.99 -1.90 2.50
CA ALA A 170 0.30 -1.31 2.18
C ALA A 170 0.38 0.10 2.78
N SER A 171 1.60 0.55 3.08
CA SER A 171 1.87 1.89 3.58
C SER A 171 3.07 2.50 2.86
N ALA A 172 3.12 3.82 2.80
CA ALA A 172 4.26 4.58 2.31
C ALA A 172 4.89 5.34 3.48
N SER A 173 6.22 5.41 3.54
CA SER A 173 6.92 6.17 4.56
C SER A 173 6.79 7.67 4.31
N SER A 174 6.65 8.45 5.39
CA SER A 174 6.80 9.90 5.33
C SER A 174 8.19 10.26 4.81
N THR A 175 8.27 11.28 3.97
CA THR A 175 9.53 11.76 3.38
C THR A 175 9.65 13.26 3.60
N ASP A 176 10.70 13.68 4.31
CA ASP A 176 11.04 15.10 4.45
C ASP A 176 11.86 15.55 3.22
N LEU A 177 11.37 16.57 2.51
CA LEU A 177 12.05 17.12 1.33
C LEU A 177 13.18 18.09 1.71
N GLY A 178 13.29 18.49 2.97
CA GLY A 178 14.31 19.40 3.49
C GLY A 178 14.18 20.86 3.01
N THR A 179 15.01 21.74 3.57
CA THR A 179 15.00 23.18 3.25
C THR A 179 15.52 23.48 1.83
N LYS A 180 14.96 24.51 1.18
CA LYS A 180 15.42 25.04 -0.11
C LYS A 180 15.64 26.54 0.00
N THR A 181 16.67 27.05 -0.68
CA THR A 181 16.99 28.47 -0.72
C THR A 181 16.37 29.10 -1.96
N THR A 182 15.72 30.25 -1.80
CA THR A 182 15.16 31.01 -2.93
C THR A 182 16.26 31.69 -3.74
N SER A 183 15.94 32.14 -4.95
CA SER A 183 16.82 33.03 -5.70
C SER A 183 17.02 34.36 -4.95
N SER A 184 18.15 35.03 -5.21
CA SER A 184 18.42 36.37 -4.68
C SER A 184 17.65 37.44 -5.45
N PHE A 185 17.21 38.49 -4.75
CA PHE A 185 16.55 39.66 -5.31
C PHE A 185 17.17 40.93 -4.70
N ASP A 186 17.57 41.88 -5.55
CA ASP A 186 18.18 43.15 -5.13
C ASP A 186 17.22 44.33 -5.38
N TYR A 187 16.89 45.07 -4.32
CA TYR A 187 16.08 46.28 -4.43
C TYR A 187 16.84 47.45 -5.06
N GLY A 188 18.17 47.41 -5.09
CA GLY A 188 19.03 48.51 -5.54
C GLY A 188 18.90 49.77 -4.67
N THR A 189 19.25 50.92 -5.24
CA THR A 189 19.15 52.23 -4.56
C THR A 189 17.76 52.85 -4.74
N LYS A 190 17.16 53.33 -3.64
CA LYS A 190 15.90 54.09 -3.64
C LYS A 190 16.14 55.54 -3.21
N SER A 191 15.43 56.47 -3.83
CA SER A 191 15.52 57.91 -3.50
C SER A 191 14.38 58.35 -2.60
N THR A 192 14.61 59.38 -1.79
CA THR A 192 13.58 60.04 -0.97
C THR A 192 12.88 61.15 -1.75
N ASN A 193 11.76 61.66 -1.24
CA ASN A 193 11.15 62.88 -1.75
C ASN A 193 11.97 64.13 -1.37
N ASN A 194 11.74 65.25 -2.07
CA ASN A 194 12.37 66.53 -1.76
C ASN A 194 11.54 67.30 -0.72
N THR A 195 12.13 67.60 0.44
CA THR A 195 11.52 68.36 1.53
C THR A 195 12.58 69.06 2.37
N GLY A 196 12.18 69.83 3.39
CA GLY A 196 13.07 70.49 4.34
C GLY A 196 13.39 71.95 4.04
N ALA A 197 12.76 72.55 3.02
CA ALA A 197 12.87 73.97 2.75
C ALA A 197 12.21 74.77 3.90
N HIS A 198 12.96 75.71 4.47
CA HIS A 198 12.50 76.59 5.54
C HIS A 198 13.23 77.93 5.50
N THR A 199 12.69 78.93 6.18
CA THR A 199 13.25 80.30 6.27
C THR A 199 13.64 80.62 7.71
N HIS A 200 14.67 81.44 7.89
CA HIS A 200 15.08 81.98 9.19
C HIS A 200 14.73 83.47 9.30
N SER A 201 14.46 83.94 10.51
CA SER A 201 14.30 85.36 10.82
C SER A 201 15.59 85.93 11.40
N LEU A 202 15.99 87.13 10.98
CA LEU A 202 17.19 87.81 11.44
C LEU A 202 16.85 89.19 12.02
N SER A 203 17.35 89.48 13.21
CA SER A 203 17.35 90.82 13.80
C SER A 203 18.70 91.10 14.46
N GLY A 204 19.10 92.37 14.49
CA GLY A 204 20.37 92.79 15.06
C GLY A 204 20.55 94.30 14.96
N SER A 205 21.62 94.80 15.56
CA SER A 205 22.00 96.21 15.53
C SER A 205 23.30 96.39 14.77
N THR A 206 23.44 97.49 14.02
CA THR A 206 24.68 97.87 13.36
C THR A 206 25.61 98.61 14.33
N SER A 207 26.91 98.69 14.00
CA SER A 207 27.86 99.57 14.71
C SER A 207 27.52 101.05 14.51
N SER A 208 27.90 101.91 15.46
CA SER A 208 27.68 103.37 15.38
C SER A 208 28.68 104.05 14.42
N ALA A 209 28.19 104.86 13.46
CA ALA A 209 28.97 105.62 12.48
C ALA A 209 28.22 106.87 11.99
N GLY A 210 28.88 107.76 11.22
CA GLY A 210 28.21 108.87 10.50
C GLY A 210 28.40 110.29 11.06
N ALA A 211 29.36 110.51 11.98
CA ALA A 211 29.68 111.85 12.48
C ALA A 211 30.25 112.78 11.38
N HIS A 212 29.64 113.95 11.17
CA HIS A 212 30.08 114.96 10.18
C HIS A 212 29.60 116.38 10.52
N SER A 213 30.11 117.42 9.82
CA SER A 213 29.73 118.85 9.96
C SER A 213 29.53 119.55 8.61
N HIS A 214 28.87 120.73 8.59
CA HIS A 214 28.59 121.54 7.39
C HIS A 214 29.04 123.01 7.58
N VAL A 215 29.24 123.76 6.48
CA VAL A 215 29.62 125.19 6.50
C VAL A 215 28.47 126.10 6.04
N ASP A 216 28.27 127.25 6.70
CA ASP A 216 27.19 128.23 6.43
C ASP A 216 27.75 129.55 5.84
N GLY A 217 27.23 129.99 4.68
CA GLY A 217 27.75 131.12 3.91
C GLY A 217 26.80 132.31 3.82
N ARG A 218 26.66 133.10 4.91
CA ARG A 218 25.75 134.26 4.96
C ARG A 218 26.41 135.53 4.37
N ARG A 219 25.68 136.26 3.51
CA ARG A 219 26.10 137.54 2.90
C ARG A 219 25.21 138.69 3.37
N PHE A 220 25.79 139.75 3.93
CA PHE A 220 25.07 140.95 4.40
C PHE A 220 25.10 142.08 3.37
N ASN A 221 24.00 142.86 3.30
CA ASN A 221 23.85 143.98 2.36
C ASN A 221 24.77 145.15 2.77
N THR A 222 25.70 145.49 1.88
CA THR A 222 26.76 146.48 2.10
C THR A 222 26.27 147.93 2.15
N SER A 223 24.99 148.20 1.86
CA SER A 223 24.44 149.56 1.92
C SER A 223 24.11 150.04 3.33
N THR A 224 24.00 149.14 4.32
CA THR A 224 23.80 149.47 5.75
C THR A 224 25.04 149.22 6.60
N PHE A 225 25.99 148.39 6.14
CA PHE A 225 27.23 148.08 6.85
C PHE A 225 28.42 148.22 5.90
N LYS A 226 28.97 149.44 5.80
CA LYS A 226 30.13 149.75 4.97
C LYS A 226 31.39 149.41 5.77
N ASP A 227 31.99 148.27 5.44
CA ASP A 227 33.20 147.66 6.03
C ASP A 227 32.98 146.66 7.17
N THR A 228 32.37 145.51 6.85
CA THR A 228 32.24 144.36 7.76
C THR A 228 32.61 143.07 7.02
N TYR A 229 33.67 142.39 7.48
CA TYR A 229 34.06 141.06 7.01
C TYR A 229 33.62 139.98 8.00
N GLN A 230 32.94 138.93 7.49
CA GLN A 230 32.42 137.80 8.25
C GLN A 230 33.34 136.59 8.15
N TYR A 231 33.91 136.14 9.28
CA TYR A 231 34.53 134.81 9.43
C TYR A 231 33.76 134.00 10.48
N GLY A 232 33.30 132.80 10.13
CA GLY A 232 32.70 131.87 11.09
C GLY A 232 32.27 130.55 10.45
N SER A 233 32.52 129.44 11.16
CA SER A 233 32.10 128.07 10.80
C SER A 233 31.19 127.52 11.90
N THR A 234 30.17 126.73 11.55
CA THR A 234 29.27 126.10 12.52
C THR A 234 29.67 124.65 12.78
N ALA A 235 29.97 124.30 14.02
CA ALA A 235 30.09 122.91 14.49
C ALA A 235 29.21 122.73 15.72
N VAL A 236 28.66 121.53 15.90
CA VAL A 236 27.70 121.22 16.97
C VAL A 236 28.26 121.63 18.33
N GLY A 237 27.57 122.56 19.01
CA GLY A 237 27.85 122.93 20.40
C GLY A 237 28.67 124.22 20.62
N SER A 238 29.02 124.99 19.59
CA SER A 238 29.65 126.32 19.75
C SER A 238 29.31 127.23 18.58
N ASN A 239 28.18 127.93 18.68
CA ASN A 239 27.62 128.72 17.59
C ASN A 239 27.80 130.23 17.84
N SER A 240 29.01 130.80 17.79
CA SER A 240 29.20 132.25 17.89
C SER A 240 29.57 132.86 16.53
N TYR A 241 29.06 134.06 16.28
CA TYR A 241 29.44 134.86 15.12
C TYR A 241 29.80 136.29 15.55
N GLN A 242 30.85 136.88 14.96
CA GLN A 242 31.39 138.19 15.34
C GLN A 242 31.22 139.19 14.20
N VAL A 243 30.68 140.37 14.51
CA VAL A 243 30.53 141.51 13.59
C VAL A 243 31.38 142.68 14.11
N GLN A 244 32.34 143.15 13.30
CA GLN A 244 33.16 144.34 13.62
C GLN A 244 32.75 145.51 12.72
N GLY A 245 32.35 146.63 13.32
CA GLY A 245 32.04 147.89 12.63
C GLY A 245 32.72 149.10 13.28
N ALA A 246 32.67 150.26 12.62
CA ALA A 246 33.43 151.47 12.97
C ALA A 246 33.15 152.09 14.36
N VAL A 247 32.17 151.57 15.11
CA VAL A 247 31.82 151.99 16.49
C VAL A 247 31.86 150.86 17.53
N GLY A 248 32.40 149.67 17.20
CA GLY A 248 32.67 148.59 18.18
C GLY A 248 32.21 147.18 17.75
N LEU A 249 32.65 146.16 18.50
CA LEU A 249 32.41 144.73 18.26
C LEU A 249 31.09 144.24 18.88
N GLY A 250 30.28 143.55 18.09
CA GLY A 250 29.10 142.79 18.58
C GLY A 250 29.27 141.28 18.37
N ILE A 251 29.05 140.48 19.41
CA ILE A 251 29.04 139.00 19.35
C ILE A 251 27.59 138.52 19.43
N GLY A 252 27.16 137.67 18.49
CA GLY A 252 25.84 137.03 18.49
C GLY A 252 25.93 135.51 18.37
N THR A 253 24.98 134.79 18.96
CA THR A 253 24.90 133.32 18.90
C THR A 253 24.04 132.88 17.69
N MET A 254 24.49 131.90 16.90
CA MET A 254 23.69 131.30 15.83
C MET A 254 22.84 130.15 16.37
N ALA A 255 21.58 130.07 15.96
CA ALA A 255 20.72 128.94 16.28
C ALA A 255 21.29 127.63 15.68
N ASN A 256 21.06 126.50 16.35
CA ASN A 256 21.34 125.21 15.74
C ASN A 256 20.51 125.06 14.46
N THR A 257 21.07 124.38 13.46
CA THR A 257 20.28 123.95 12.31
C THR A 257 19.13 123.05 12.80
N ASN A 258 17.99 123.08 12.11
CA ASN A 258 16.89 122.16 12.39
C ASN A 258 17.37 120.70 12.24
N SER A 259 16.73 119.77 12.95
CA SER A 259 17.03 118.35 12.81
C SER A 259 16.80 117.88 11.37
N ALA A 260 17.84 117.33 10.75
CA ALA A 260 17.84 116.77 9.42
C ALA A 260 18.81 115.57 9.37
N GLY A 261 18.70 114.72 8.35
CA GLY A 261 19.61 113.57 8.17
C GLY A 261 19.08 112.24 8.71
N ALA A 262 17.78 112.11 9.00
CA ALA A 262 17.16 110.79 9.14
C ALA A 262 17.33 110.03 7.82
N HIS A 263 18.10 108.95 7.86
CA HIS A 263 18.36 108.10 6.71
C HIS A 263 18.33 106.64 7.15
N THR A 264 18.14 105.75 6.19
CA THR A 264 18.20 104.31 6.37
C THR A 264 19.30 103.74 5.50
N HIS A 265 19.89 102.63 5.93
CA HIS A 265 20.82 101.85 5.13
C HIS A 265 20.15 100.54 4.70
N SER A 266 20.49 100.07 3.50
CA SER A 266 20.15 98.72 3.06
C SER A 266 21.25 97.76 3.50
N LEU A 267 20.86 96.64 4.12
CA LEU A 267 21.75 95.55 4.48
C LEU A 267 21.36 94.31 3.67
N SER A 268 22.34 93.73 2.96
CA SER A 268 22.17 92.48 2.21
C SER A 268 23.32 91.52 2.52
N GLY A 269 23.01 90.25 2.72
CA GLY A 269 23.99 89.19 2.97
C GLY A 269 23.37 87.81 2.78
N THR A 270 24.23 86.80 2.60
CA THR A 270 23.82 85.39 2.55
C THR A 270 24.39 84.69 3.78
N ALA A 271 23.60 83.84 4.43
CA ALA A 271 24.09 83.02 5.53
C ALA A 271 25.16 82.01 5.03
N ALA A 272 26.04 81.56 5.92
CA ALA A 272 26.99 80.49 5.60
C ALA A 272 26.26 79.17 5.33
N SER A 273 26.83 78.31 4.46
CA SER A 273 26.24 77.00 4.13
C SER A 273 26.21 76.07 5.35
N ALA A 274 25.02 75.60 5.71
CA ALA A 274 24.77 74.66 6.79
C ALA A 274 23.58 73.75 6.45
N GLY A 275 23.36 72.68 7.22
CA GLY A 275 22.20 71.78 7.06
C GLY A 275 22.46 70.47 6.32
N ALA A 276 23.71 70.11 6.05
CA ALA A 276 24.06 68.76 5.61
C ALA A 276 23.73 67.76 6.74
N HIS A 277 22.77 66.88 6.50
CA HIS A 277 22.34 65.85 7.44
C HIS A 277 21.89 64.59 6.69
N ALA A 278 21.82 63.48 7.40
CA ALA A 278 21.31 62.21 6.89
C ALA A 278 20.23 61.68 7.85
N HIS A 279 19.33 60.85 7.32
CA HIS A 279 18.29 60.17 8.07
C HIS A 279 18.55 58.66 8.07
N THR A 280 18.17 57.99 9.16
CA THR A 280 18.13 56.52 9.23
C THR A 280 16.72 56.04 8.97
N VAL A 281 16.54 55.11 8.02
CA VAL A 281 15.23 54.53 7.69
C VAL A 281 15.23 53.04 7.97
N GLY A 282 14.38 52.59 8.89
CA GLY A 282 14.14 51.17 9.14
C GLY A 282 13.18 50.58 8.11
N ILE A 283 13.62 49.60 7.32
CA ILE A 283 12.78 48.94 6.30
C ILE A 283 11.98 47.77 6.90
N GLY A 284 12.60 46.99 7.79
CA GLY A 284 11.98 45.84 8.45
C GLY A 284 12.18 44.52 7.70
N ALA A 285 11.73 43.43 8.32
CA ALA A 285 11.76 42.08 7.77
C ALA A 285 10.44 41.74 7.07
N HIS A 286 10.49 40.87 6.05
CA HIS A 286 9.30 40.34 5.41
C HIS A 286 9.50 38.86 5.05
N THR A 287 8.40 38.14 4.85
CA THR A 287 8.37 36.75 4.40
C THR A 287 7.38 36.59 3.26
N HIS A 288 7.57 35.55 2.44
CA HIS A 288 6.66 35.16 1.37
C HIS A 288 6.12 33.75 1.64
N SER A 289 4.95 33.44 1.09
CA SER A 289 4.43 32.07 1.02
C SER A 289 4.55 31.53 -0.41
N VAL A 290 4.81 30.24 -0.55
CA VAL A 290 4.90 29.56 -1.85
C VAL A 290 4.01 28.31 -1.81
N ALA A 291 3.07 28.22 -2.75
CA ALA A 291 2.22 27.04 -2.93
C ALA A 291 2.97 25.95 -3.71
N ILE A 292 3.05 24.73 -3.17
CA ILE A 292 3.79 23.61 -3.80
C ILE A 292 2.89 22.73 -4.69
N GLY A 293 1.61 22.56 -4.33
CA GLY A 293 0.64 21.74 -5.07
C GLY A 293 0.67 20.24 -4.74
N SER A 294 -0.14 19.46 -5.45
CA SER A 294 -0.26 18.01 -5.29
C SER A 294 0.60 17.25 -6.31
N HIS A 295 1.11 16.08 -5.91
CA HIS A 295 1.81 15.15 -6.78
C HIS A 295 1.51 13.69 -6.34
N GLY A 296 1.97 12.71 -7.12
CA GLY A 296 1.76 11.29 -6.84
C GLY A 296 2.92 10.41 -7.30
N HIS A 297 2.81 9.10 -7.05
CA HIS A 297 3.83 8.11 -7.38
C HIS A 297 3.21 6.89 -8.06
N THR A 298 3.98 6.26 -8.94
CA THR A 298 3.66 4.92 -9.48
C THR A 298 4.16 3.87 -8.51
N ILE A 299 3.29 2.90 -8.16
CA ILE A 299 3.63 1.79 -7.27
C ILE A 299 3.64 0.49 -8.07
N THR A 300 4.68 -0.32 -7.87
CA THR A 300 4.80 -1.68 -8.44
C THR A 300 4.92 -2.68 -7.31
N VAL A 301 4.10 -3.73 -7.32
CA VAL A 301 4.21 -4.87 -6.41
C VAL A 301 4.80 -6.03 -7.20
N ASN A 302 5.99 -6.47 -6.80
CA ASN A 302 6.67 -7.58 -7.48
C ASN A 302 5.98 -8.91 -7.18
N ALA A 303 6.08 -9.85 -8.13
CA ALA A 303 5.60 -11.20 -7.94
C ALA A 303 6.35 -11.89 -6.78
N ALA A 304 5.62 -12.67 -5.98
CA ALA A 304 6.16 -13.46 -4.88
C ALA A 304 5.48 -14.83 -4.83
N GLY A 305 6.26 -15.89 -4.68
CA GLY A 305 5.78 -17.27 -4.64
C GLY A 305 6.72 -18.25 -5.33
N ASN A 306 6.32 -19.52 -5.33
CA ASN A 306 7.01 -20.61 -6.02
C ASN A 306 6.36 -20.86 -7.39
N ALA A 307 6.94 -21.77 -8.18
CA ALA A 307 6.38 -22.18 -9.47
C ALA A 307 5.02 -22.90 -9.35
N GLU A 308 4.78 -23.59 -8.23
CA GLU A 308 3.52 -24.31 -7.94
C GLU A 308 2.99 -23.91 -6.56
N ASN A 309 1.66 -23.88 -6.44
CA ASN A 309 0.94 -23.69 -5.19
C ASN A 309 0.69 -25.04 -4.51
N THR A 310 1.55 -25.36 -3.53
CA THR A 310 1.55 -26.67 -2.86
C THR A 310 0.97 -26.61 -1.44
N VAL A 311 0.36 -27.72 -1.02
CA VAL A 311 0.18 -28.04 0.40
C VAL A 311 1.25 -29.04 0.85
N LYS A 312 1.45 -29.21 2.16
CA LYS A 312 2.32 -30.29 2.66
C LYS A 312 1.85 -31.63 2.09
N ASN A 313 2.75 -32.36 1.44
CA ASN A 313 2.46 -33.62 0.76
C ASN A 313 3.63 -34.60 0.94
N ILE A 314 3.37 -35.89 0.66
CA ILE A 314 4.36 -36.96 0.64
C ILE A 314 4.21 -37.67 -0.71
N ALA A 315 5.33 -37.92 -1.38
CA ALA A 315 5.34 -38.59 -2.67
C ALA A 315 5.07 -40.09 -2.51
N PHE A 316 4.10 -40.59 -3.27
CA PHE A 316 3.81 -42.02 -3.48
C PHE A 316 3.68 -42.25 -4.99
N ASN A 317 4.02 -43.45 -5.44
CA ASN A 317 3.76 -43.87 -6.81
C ASN A 317 2.28 -44.28 -6.93
N TYR A 318 1.54 -43.68 -7.86
CA TYR A 318 0.20 -44.19 -8.16
C TYR A 318 0.31 -45.43 -9.05
N ILE A 319 -0.20 -46.55 -8.55
CA ILE A 319 -0.33 -47.81 -9.31
C ILE A 319 -1.80 -48.18 -9.47
N VAL A 320 -2.09 -49.05 -10.44
CA VAL A 320 -3.44 -49.58 -10.70
C VAL A 320 -3.38 -51.08 -10.93
N ARG A 321 -4.36 -51.83 -10.41
CA ARG A 321 -4.49 -53.27 -10.68
C ARG A 321 -4.98 -53.48 -12.11
N LEU A 322 -4.42 -54.48 -12.81
CA LEU A 322 -4.73 -54.74 -14.22
C LEU A 322 -5.94 -55.67 -14.45
N ALA A 323 -6.19 -56.64 -13.55
CA ALA A 323 -7.22 -57.69 -13.71
C ALA A 323 -7.83 -58.15 -12.37
#